data_AF-A0A8J6T2M1-F1
#
_entry.id   AF-A0A8J6T2M1-F1
#
_cell.length_a   1.000
_cell.length_b   1.000
_cell.length_c   1.000
_cell.angle_alpha   90.00
_cell.angle_beta   90.00
_cell.angle_gamma   90.00
#
_symmetry.space_group_name_H-M   'P 1'
#
loop_
_entity.id
_entity.type
_entity.pdbx_description
1 polymer ?
#
loop_
_entity_poly.entity_id
_entity_poly.type
_entity_poly.pdbx_seq_one_letter_code
_entity_poly.pdbx_strand_id
1 'polypeptide(L)'
;MRPTNFSTSSYLRKPAMPRKAARYRADPCPQNGSDPIPQGTDDNDYLRNSLISHFKGADACYTILVQLKQNDSMSVEDSRDEWNSPWVPIATLTMDKGVQNLAPTPDTTDSRNIACDTLSFSPWHSLPEHKPLGAMNRLRKVIYEQISKLRHDMNKEVRREPAA
;
A
#
# COMPACT_ATOMS: atom_id res chain seq x y z
N MET A 1 -17.08 -7.01 -7.16
CA MET A 1 -16.36 -6.94 -5.87
C MET A 1 -15.58 -5.64 -5.84
N ARG A 2 -15.64 -4.82 -4.79
CA ARG A 2 -14.82 -3.60 -4.71
C ARG A 2 -13.37 -3.99 -4.38
N PRO A 3 -12.36 -3.47 -5.10
CA PRO A 3 -10.97 -3.83 -4.85
C PRO A 3 -10.61 -3.43 -3.42
N THR A 4 -10.08 -4.37 -2.64
CA THR A 4 -9.76 -4.17 -1.23
C THR A 4 -8.30 -4.53 -1.01
N ASN A 5 -7.55 -3.64 -0.36
CA ASN A 5 -6.13 -3.87 -0.09
C ASN A 5 -5.95 -4.35 1.35
N PHE A 6 -5.21 -5.44 1.55
CA PHE A 6 -4.96 -6.03 2.86
C PHE A 6 -3.47 -6.03 3.18
N SER A 7 -3.11 -5.79 4.45
CA SER A 7 -1.73 -5.92 4.90
C SER A 7 -1.21 -7.35 4.86
N THR A 8 -2.12 -8.34 4.82
CA THR A 8 -1.96 -9.82 4.85
C THR A 8 -1.07 -10.37 5.98
N SER A 9 -0.46 -9.49 6.76
CA SER A 9 0.53 -9.77 7.78
C SER A 9 0.30 -8.82 8.96
N SER A 10 0.72 -9.27 10.13
CA SER A 10 0.42 -8.60 11.40
C SER A 10 1.51 -7.58 11.77
N TYR A 11 1.12 -6.55 12.51
CA TYR A 11 2.00 -5.49 13.00
C TYR A 11 1.74 -5.27 14.49
N LEU A 12 2.73 -4.77 15.21
CA LEU A 12 2.57 -4.30 16.57
C LEU A 12 1.71 -3.04 16.57
N ARG A 13 0.95 -2.81 17.63
CA ARG A 13 0.30 -1.53 17.91
C ARG A 13 0.56 -1.17 19.37
N LYS A 14 1.24 -0.05 19.62
CA LYS A 14 1.66 0.41 20.97
C LYS A 14 0.93 1.60 21.62
N PRO A 15 0.01 2.39 21.01
CA PRO A 15 -0.55 3.56 21.70
C PRO A 15 -1.50 3.23 22.87
N ALA A 16 -1.79 1.96 23.16
CA ALA A 16 -2.50 1.54 24.36
C ALA A 16 -1.80 0.31 24.95
N MET A 17 -1.47 0.33 26.25
CA MET A 17 -1.18 -0.89 26.98
C MET A 17 -2.50 -1.64 27.23
N PRO A 18 -2.57 -2.97 27.05
CA PRO A 18 -1.50 -3.88 26.61
C PRO A 18 -1.23 -3.80 25.10
N ARG A 19 0.03 -4.07 24.70
CA ARG A 19 0.43 -4.19 23.30
C ARG A 19 -0.45 -5.21 22.58
N LYS A 20 -1.00 -4.86 21.41
CA LYS A 20 -1.79 -5.78 20.60
C LYS A 20 -1.18 -5.95 19.21
N ALA A 21 -1.33 -7.15 18.67
CA ALA A 21 -1.11 -7.37 17.24
C ALA A 21 -2.32 -6.86 16.45
N ALA A 22 -2.05 -6.30 15.29
CA ALA A 22 -3.05 -5.70 14.42
C ALA A 22 -2.80 -6.06 12.96
N ARG A 23 -3.87 -6.18 12.17
CA ARG A 23 -3.84 -6.22 10.71
C ARG A 23 -4.53 -4.97 10.18
N TYR A 24 -4.15 -4.54 8.98
CA TYR A 24 -4.69 -3.33 8.34
C TYR A 24 -5.34 -3.67 7.01
N ARG A 25 -6.35 -2.88 6.65
CA ARG A 25 -7.07 -2.97 5.39
C ARG A 25 -7.39 -1.58 4.87
N ALA A 26 -7.45 -1.40 3.56
CA ALA A 26 -7.93 -0.18 2.94
C ALA A 26 -9.08 -0.54 1.99
N ASP A 27 -10.27 -0.07 2.34
CA ASP A 27 -11.50 -0.25 1.55
C ASP A 27 -11.78 1.05 0.78
N PRO A 28 -12.17 0.99 -0.50
CA PRO A 28 -12.56 2.19 -1.24
C PRO A 28 -13.78 2.82 -0.57
N CYS A 29 -13.73 4.15 -0.39
CA CYS A 29 -14.81 4.85 0.29
C CYS A 29 -16.13 4.71 -0.47
N PRO A 30 -17.29 4.72 0.22
CA PRO A 30 -18.59 4.59 -0.44
C PRO A 30 -18.87 5.62 -1.53
N GLN A 31 -18.32 6.83 -1.38
CA GLN A 31 -18.41 7.94 -2.32
C GLN A 31 -17.49 7.82 -3.53
N ASN A 32 -16.54 6.88 -3.54
CA ASN A 32 -15.82 6.59 -4.78
C ASN A 32 -16.85 6.14 -5.81
N GLY A 33 -16.84 6.78 -6.98
CA GLY A 33 -17.57 6.28 -8.12
C GLY A 33 -17.15 4.84 -8.42
N SER A 34 -18.01 4.10 -9.13
CA SER A 34 -17.57 2.88 -9.79
C SER A 34 -17.08 3.28 -11.17
N ASP A 35 -15.76 3.39 -11.33
CA ASP A 35 -15.22 3.46 -12.68
C ASP A 35 -15.64 2.19 -13.43
N PRO A 36 -16.09 2.31 -14.69
CA PRO A 36 -16.35 1.14 -15.50
C PRO A 36 -15.04 0.36 -15.67
N ILE A 37 -15.16 -0.97 -15.82
CA ILE A 37 -14.02 -1.77 -16.29
C ILE A 37 -13.56 -1.15 -17.62
N PRO A 38 -12.29 -0.75 -17.77
CA PRO A 38 -11.83 -0.09 -18.98
C PRO A 38 -12.09 -0.96 -20.20
N GLN A 39 -12.58 -0.35 -21.28
CA GLN A 39 -12.60 -0.98 -22.61
C GLN A 39 -11.17 -1.00 -23.17
N GLY A 40 -10.87 -1.95 -24.07
CA GLY A 40 -9.53 -2.04 -24.68
C GLY A 40 -8.45 -2.54 -23.71
N THR A 41 -8.71 -3.64 -23.00
CA THR A 41 -7.73 -4.30 -22.11
C THR A 41 -6.57 -4.98 -22.85
N ASP A 42 -6.53 -4.83 -24.18
CA ASP A 42 -5.43 -5.23 -25.07
C ASP A 42 -4.29 -4.19 -25.09
N ASP A 43 -4.55 -2.94 -24.69
CA ASP A 43 -3.51 -1.95 -24.44
C ASP A 43 -2.74 -2.28 -23.15
N ASN A 44 -1.41 -2.32 -23.21
CA ASN A 44 -0.55 -2.57 -22.04
C ASN A 44 -0.69 -1.51 -20.94
N ASP A 45 -1.14 -0.30 -21.28
CA ASP A 45 -1.26 0.84 -20.38
C ASP A 45 -2.71 1.15 -19.95
N TYR A 46 -3.67 0.26 -20.23
CA TYR A 46 -5.09 0.53 -19.98
C TYR A 46 -5.43 0.93 -18.53
N LEU A 47 -4.75 0.36 -17.52
CA LEU A 47 -4.94 0.74 -16.11
C LEU A 47 -4.38 2.14 -15.79
N ARG A 48 -3.26 2.52 -16.41
CA ARG A 48 -2.71 3.88 -16.31
C ARG A 48 -3.66 4.88 -16.94
N ASN A 49 -4.15 4.58 -18.14
CA ASN A 49 -5.12 5.40 -18.86
C ASN A 49 -6.42 5.56 -18.06
N SER A 50 -6.90 4.48 -17.43
CA SER A 50 -8.04 4.53 -16.51
C SER A 50 -7.79 5.43 -15.30
N LEU A 51 -6.62 5.33 -14.67
CA LEU A 51 -6.26 6.14 -13.50
C LEU A 51 -6.15 7.63 -13.86
N ILE A 52 -5.56 7.96 -15.01
CA ILE A 52 -5.52 9.33 -15.54
C ILE A 52 -6.93 9.85 -15.79
N SER A 53 -7.79 9.04 -16.42
CA SER A 53 -9.17 9.42 -16.70
C SER A 53 -9.96 9.69 -15.41
N HIS A 54 -9.79 8.84 -14.39
CA HIS A 54 -10.41 9.01 -13.08
C HIS A 54 -10.07 10.37 -12.47
N PHE A 55 -8.79 10.70 -12.37
CA PHE A 55 -8.32 11.95 -11.76
C PHE A 55 -8.56 13.21 -12.62
N LYS A 56 -9.11 13.09 -13.84
CA LYS A 56 -9.68 14.27 -14.54
C LYS A 56 -11.01 14.69 -13.93
N GLY A 57 -11.78 13.74 -13.39
CA GLY A 57 -13.16 13.96 -12.95
C GLY A 57 -13.35 13.92 -11.43
N ALA A 58 -12.63 13.04 -10.73
CA ALA A 58 -12.96 12.65 -9.36
C ALA A 58 -11.71 12.43 -8.49
N ASP A 59 -11.88 12.67 -7.19
CA ASP A 59 -10.93 12.25 -6.16
C ASP A 59 -11.06 10.75 -5.90
N ALA A 60 -10.00 10.14 -5.39
CA ALA A 60 -10.03 8.78 -4.89
C ALA A 60 -9.92 8.76 -3.37
N CYS A 61 -10.74 7.96 -2.70
CA CYS A 61 -10.76 7.86 -1.25
C CYS A 61 -10.67 6.39 -0.77
N TYR A 62 -9.93 6.14 0.30
CA TYR A 62 -9.90 4.86 0.99
C TYR A 62 -10.15 5.03 2.49
N THR A 63 -11.03 4.21 3.05
CA THR A 63 -11.17 4.05 4.50
C THR A 63 -10.11 3.07 4.98
N ILE A 64 -9.24 3.51 5.88
CA ILE A 64 -8.24 2.66 6.52
C ILE A 64 -8.86 2.00 7.74
N LEU A 65 -8.80 0.67 7.80
CA LEU A 65 -9.34 -0.14 8.89
C LEU A 65 -8.24 -0.90 9.61
N VAL A 66 -8.49 -1.19 10.88
CA VAL A 66 -7.65 -2.04 11.73
C VAL A 66 -8.47 -3.20 12.27
N GLN A 67 -7.85 -4.37 12.33
CA GLN A 67 -8.38 -5.56 12.98
C GLN A 67 -7.41 -5.98 14.08
N LEU A 68 -7.89 -6.05 15.33
CA LEU A 68 -7.04 -6.35 16.50
C LEU A 68 -7.12 -7.82 16.87
N LYS A 69 -5.97 -8.41 17.24
CA LYS A 69 -5.93 -9.75 17.85
C LYS A 69 -6.69 -9.72 19.19
N GLN A 70 -7.61 -10.66 19.37
CA GLN A 70 -8.44 -10.77 20.58
C GLN A 70 -8.09 -11.99 21.44
N ASN A 71 -7.65 -13.09 20.85
CA ASN A 71 -7.32 -14.34 21.55
C ASN A 71 -6.13 -15.04 20.84
N ASP A 72 -5.68 -16.18 21.37
CA ASP A 72 -4.50 -16.90 20.87
C ASP A 72 -4.76 -17.83 19.69
N SER A 73 -6.01 -18.13 19.35
CA SER A 73 -6.31 -18.87 18.11
C SER A 73 -6.05 -18.03 16.86
N MET A 74 -6.03 -16.70 16.99
CA MET A 74 -5.71 -15.77 15.91
C MET A 74 -4.19 -15.68 15.71
N SER A 75 -3.68 -16.44 14.75
CA SER A 75 -2.25 -16.59 14.48
C SER A 75 -1.64 -15.30 13.92
N VAL A 76 -0.52 -14.90 14.52
CA VAL A 76 0.36 -13.84 14.02
C VAL A 76 1.39 -14.40 13.03
N GLU A 77 1.73 -15.68 13.17
CA GLU A 77 2.78 -16.36 12.41
C GLU A 77 2.28 -16.95 11.09
N ASP A 78 1.00 -17.33 11.02
CA ASP A 78 0.35 -17.80 9.79
C ASP A 78 -0.48 -16.69 9.15
N SER A 79 -0.09 -16.24 7.96
CA SER A 79 -0.82 -15.23 7.19
C SER A 79 -2.07 -15.78 6.50
N ARG A 80 -2.26 -17.10 6.48
CA ARG A 80 -3.47 -17.75 5.93
C ARG A 80 -4.61 -17.79 6.94
N ASP A 81 -4.30 -17.67 8.23
CA ASP A 81 -5.29 -17.65 9.28
C ASP A 81 -6.17 -16.40 9.18
N GLU A 82 -7.48 -16.59 9.00
CA GLU A 82 -8.45 -15.51 8.93
C GLU A 82 -8.97 -15.15 10.33
N TRP A 83 -8.69 -13.92 10.74
CA TRP A 83 -9.07 -13.42 12.05
C TRP A 83 -10.56 -13.07 12.09
N ASN A 84 -11.27 -13.51 13.13
CA ASN A 84 -12.71 -13.32 13.29
C ASN A 84 -13.11 -12.05 14.05
N SER A 85 -12.15 -11.23 14.49
CA SER A 85 -12.43 -9.96 15.16
C SER A 85 -12.91 -8.90 14.16
N PRO A 86 -13.69 -7.89 14.60
CA PRO A 86 -14.23 -6.89 13.67
C PRO A 86 -13.14 -5.97 13.11
N TRP A 87 -13.36 -5.50 11.88
CA TRP A 87 -12.62 -4.39 11.30
C TRP A 87 -13.18 -3.07 11.83
N VAL A 88 -12.29 -2.20 12.33
CA VAL A 88 -12.64 -0.89 12.88
C VAL A 88 -12.02 0.21 12.01
N PRO A 89 -12.79 1.17 11.48
CA PRO A 89 -12.24 2.28 10.71
C PRO A 89 -11.41 3.21 11.62
N ILE A 90 -10.26 3.66 11.12
CA ILE A 90 -9.33 4.50 11.90
C ILE A 90 -8.89 5.78 11.18
N ALA A 91 -8.97 5.83 9.86
CA ALA A 91 -8.61 7.00 9.08
C ALA A 91 -9.28 6.97 7.70
N THR A 92 -9.27 8.13 7.04
CA THR A 92 -9.61 8.26 5.62
C THR A 92 -8.38 8.79 4.89
N LEU A 93 -8.00 8.12 3.81
CA LEU A 93 -6.95 8.54 2.89
C LEU A 93 -7.63 9.11 1.64
N THR A 94 -7.39 10.38 1.34
CA THR A 94 -7.91 11.06 0.15
C THR A 94 -6.77 11.37 -0.80
N MET A 95 -6.93 11.05 -2.07
CA MET A 95 -6.08 11.44 -3.18
C MET A 95 -6.86 12.47 -4.00
N ASP A 96 -6.49 13.73 -3.85
CA ASP A 96 -7.14 14.86 -4.53
C ASP A 96 -6.75 14.88 -6.01
N LYS A 97 -7.76 14.93 -6.87
CA LYS A 97 -7.63 15.00 -8.33
C LYS A 97 -6.83 16.22 -8.79
N GLY A 98 -6.96 17.36 -8.11
CA GLY A 98 -6.34 18.64 -8.44
C GLY A 98 -4.81 18.63 -8.34
N VAL A 99 -4.22 17.63 -7.68
CA VAL A 99 -2.76 17.48 -7.54
C VAL A 99 -2.22 16.22 -8.22
N GLN A 100 -3.08 15.39 -8.84
CA GLN A 100 -2.65 14.20 -9.56
C GLN A 100 -2.18 14.52 -11.00
N ASN A 101 -0.92 14.87 -11.16
CA ASN A 101 -0.27 15.04 -12.48
C ASN A 101 0.39 13.75 -13.03
N LEU A 102 -0.40 12.73 -13.38
CA LEU A 102 0.10 11.45 -13.88
C LEU A 102 0.60 11.56 -15.34
N ALA A 103 1.79 11.01 -15.62
CA ALA A 103 2.32 10.97 -16.98
C ALA A 103 1.48 10.01 -17.87
N PRO A 104 1.12 10.42 -19.11
CA PRO A 104 0.25 9.64 -19.98
C PRO A 104 0.90 8.37 -20.53
N THR A 105 2.22 8.34 -20.60
CA THR A 105 2.99 7.21 -21.12
C THR A 105 4.02 6.75 -20.09
N PRO A 106 4.41 5.47 -20.08
CA PRO A 106 5.51 4.95 -19.25
C PRO A 106 6.88 5.32 -19.86
N ASP A 107 7.09 6.59 -20.21
CA ASP A 107 8.36 7.09 -20.72
C ASP A 107 9.41 7.17 -19.59
N THR A 108 10.60 6.65 -19.82
CA THR A 108 11.74 6.67 -18.90
C THR A 108 12.48 8.01 -18.84
N THR A 109 12.09 8.99 -19.67
CA THR A 109 12.65 10.35 -19.66
C THR A 109 11.80 11.35 -18.87
N ASP A 110 10.54 11.00 -18.60
CA ASP A 110 9.67 11.82 -17.78
C ASP A 110 10.15 11.83 -16.31
N SER A 111 10.38 13.02 -15.77
CA SER A 111 10.93 13.19 -14.42
C SER A 111 10.06 12.57 -13.32
N ARG A 112 8.73 12.50 -13.52
CA ARG A 112 7.82 11.87 -12.54
C ARG A 112 7.87 10.36 -12.65
N ASN A 113 7.95 9.80 -13.85
CA ASN A 113 8.15 8.36 -14.02
C ASN A 113 9.49 7.92 -13.42
N ILE A 114 10.57 8.69 -13.62
CA ILE A 114 11.87 8.45 -12.98
C ILE A 114 11.74 8.52 -11.45
N ALA A 115 11.06 9.55 -10.92
CA ALA A 115 10.83 9.66 -9.49
C ALA A 115 10.02 8.47 -8.94
N CYS A 116 8.94 8.06 -9.62
CA CYS A 116 8.14 6.91 -9.22
C CYS A 116 8.92 5.60 -9.29
N ASP A 117 9.74 5.38 -10.33
CA ASP A 117 10.55 4.18 -10.48
C ASP A 117 11.66 4.12 -9.41
N THR A 118 12.24 5.25 -9.03
CA THR A 118 13.28 5.30 -8.00
C THR A 118 12.76 5.05 -6.58
N LEU A 119 11.48 5.28 -6.29
CA LEU A 119 10.92 5.02 -4.95
C LEU A 119 11.05 3.55 -4.53
N SER A 120 11.35 3.34 -3.24
CA SER A 120 11.39 2.01 -2.62
C SER A 120 10.50 1.97 -1.39
N PHE A 121 9.57 1.01 -1.35
CA PHE A 121 8.67 0.80 -0.22
C PHE A 121 9.10 -0.44 0.57
N SER A 122 9.18 -0.35 1.89
CA SER A 122 9.47 -1.50 2.76
C SER A 122 8.52 -1.52 3.95
N PRO A 123 7.90 -2.68 4.29
CA PRO A 123 7.08 -2.81 5.49
C PRO A 123 7.83 -2.49 6.79
N TRP A 124 9.16 -2.59 6.78
CA TRP A 124 10.02 -2.30 7.92
C TRP A 124 10.46 -0.83 7.99
N HIS A 125 10.09 -0.02 6.99
CA HIS A 125 10.11 1.44 7.13
C HIS A 125 8.87 1.87 7.93
N SER A 126 8.91 1.56 9.22
CA SER A 126 7.78 1.68 10.15
C SER A 126 8.25 2.25 11.48
N LEU A 127 7.36 2.95 12.17
CA LEU A 127 7.59 3.33 13.57
C LEU A 127 7.80 2.09 14.47
N PRO A 128 8.62 2.16 15.53
CA PRO A 128 8.77 1.08 16.50
C PRO A 128 7.45 0.61 17.12
N GLU A 129 6.45 1.48 17.17
CA GLU A 129 5.09 1.24 17.65
C GLU A 129 4.29 0.35 16.71
N HIS A 130 4.67 0.35 15.42
CA HIS A 130 4.08 -0.38 14.31
C HIS A 130 5.00 -1.45 13.75
N LYS A 131 5.90 -1.99 14.58
CA LYS A 131 6.86 -3.02 14.17
C LYS A 131 6.15 -4.20 13.46
N PRO A 132 6.57 -4.61 12.25
CA PRO A 132 6.04 -5.80 11.59
C PRO A 132 6.25 -7.09 12.40
N LEU A 133 5.26 -7.98 12.40
CA LEU A 133 5.22 -9.24 13.13
C LEU A 133 4.98 -10.44 12.18
N GLY A 134 5.32 -11.64 12.64
CA GLY A 134 5.15 -12.89 11.88
C GLY A 134 6.33 -13.23 10.96
N ALA A 135 6.44 -14.51 10.60
CA ALA A 135 7.51 -15.06 9.77
C ALA A 135 7.63 -14.36 8.41
N MET A 136 6.50 -14.12 7.73
CA MET A 136 6.48 -13.45 6.42
C MET A 136 7.08 -12.05 6.49
N ASN A 137 6.76 -11.26 7.52
CA ASN A 137 7.36 -9.94 7.66
C ASN A 137 8.85 -10.02 7.97
N ARG A 138 9.31 -10.95 8.83
CA ARG A 138 10.75 -11.14 9.08
C ARG A 138 11.51 -11.46 7.80
N LEU A 139 10.95 -12.28 6.92
CA LEU A 139 11.50 -12.57 5.60
C LEU A 139 11.51 -11.32 4.70
N ARG A 140 10.40 -10.57 4.64
CA ARG A 140 10.30 -9.31 3.86
C ARG A 140 11.33 -8.28 4.29
N LYS A 141 11.80 -8.27 5.55
CA LYS A 141 12.89 -7.38 5.98
C LYS A 141 14.13 -7.57 5.11
N VAL A 142 14.58 -8.81 4.99
CA VAL A 142 15.79 -9.17 4.27
C VAL A 142 15.57 -8.97 2.77
N ILE A 143 14.46 -9.49 2.23
CA ILE A 143 14.20 -9.44 0.78
C ILE A 143 14.10 -8.01 0.26
N TYR A 144 13.29 -7.15 0.89
CA TYR A 144 13.10 -5.78 0.40
C TYR A 144 14.38 -4.95 0.51
N GLU A 145 15.19 -5.20 1.54
CA GLU A 145 16.50 -4.53 1.67
C GLU A 145 17.44 -4.93 0.53
N GLN A 146 17.54 -6.23 0.22
CA GLN A 146 18.46 -6.70 -0.82
C GLN A 146 18.00 -6.31 -2.23
N ILE A 147 16.70 -6.48 -2.55
CA ILE A 147 16.17 -6.11 -3.87
C ILE A 147 16.27 -4.61 -4.10
N SER A 148 16.02 -3.79 -3.06
CA SER A 148 16.18 -2.34 -3.21
C SER A 148 17.63 -1.95 -3.46
N LYS A 149 18.62 -2.59 -2.81
CA LYS A 149 20.04 -2.32 -3.07
C LYS A 149 20.40 -2.70 -4.51
N LEU A 150 20.07 -3.92 -4.91
CA LEU A 150 20.35 -4.41 -6.26
C LEU A 150 19.75 -3.52 -7.36
N ARG A 151 18.48 -3.11 -7.22
CA ARG A 151 17.81 -2.25 -8.20
C ARG A 151 18.48 -0.87 -8.31
N HIS A 152 18.81 -0.27 -7.17
CA HIS A 152 19.51 1.01 -7.12
C HIS A 152 20.91 0.92 -7.74
N ASP A 153 21.66 -0.14 -7.42
CA ASP A 153 22.99 -0.37 -7.99
C ASP A 153 22.94 -0.57 -9.52
N MET A 154 21.97 -1.35 -10.02
CA MET A 154 21.75 -1.56 -11.46
C MET A 154 21.36 -0.27 -12.19
N ASN A 155 20.53 0.56 -11.56
CA ASN A 155 20.07 1.82 -12.11
C ASN A 155 21.07 2.97 -11.89
N LYS A 156 22.18 2.73 -11.17
CA LYS A 156 23.16 3.75 -10.75
C LYS A 156 22.53 4.89 -9.94
N GLU A 157 21.51 4.56 -9.17
CA GLU A 157 20.75 5.50 -8.35
C GLU A 157 21.18 5.40 -6.89
N VAL A 158 21.31 6.54 -6.22
CA VAL A 158 21.66 6.56 -4.80
C VAL A 158 20.38 6.45 -3.98
N ARG A 159 20.28 5.40 -3.17
CA ARG A 159 19.18 5.27 -2.22
C ARG A 159 19.16 6.44 -1.22
N ARG A 160 18.09 7.22 -1.22
CA ARG A 160 17.85 8.34 -0.30
C ARG A 160 16.40 8.34 0.13
N GLU A 161 16.13 8.90 1.31
CA GLU A 161 14.75 9.15 1.72
C GLU A 161 14.16 10.27 0.84
N PRO A 162 12.90 10.12 0.36
CA PRO A 162 12.24 11.19 -0.38
C PRO A 162 12.18 12.47 0.45
N ALA A 163 12.48 13.61 -0.18
CA ALA A 163 12.25 14.91 0.43
C ALA A 163 10.74 15.22 0.45
N ALA A 164 10.31 15.95 1.48
CA ALA A 164 8.93 16.42 1.62
C ALA A 164 8.64 17.61 0.69
#